data_AF-A0A646NZ00-F1
#
_entry.id   AF-A0A646NZ00-F1
#
_cell.length_a   1.000
_cell.length_b   1.000
_cell.length_c   1.000
_cell.angle_alpha   90.00
_cell.angle_beta   90.00
_cell.angle_gamma   90.00
#
_symmetry.space_group_name_H-M   'P 1'
#
loop_
_entity.id
_entity.type
_entity.pdbx_description
1 polymer ?
#
loop_
_entity_poly.entity_id
_entity_poly.type
_entity_poly.pdbx_seq_one_letter_code
_entity_poly.pdbx_strand_id
1 'polypeptide(L)'
;MHTPFIDTRCHHALRLACNVSTYPHKFCLSEPNRILITSLTDQCPGVQTLVERLYPMQAMLAQKLPLTGTTTLWKSREVWLQQTQIQTTLDTAPLPDGTLTDVARLYDLQLLETVLSTMPCDPQGAPSSQDTVGLACHCVWLSELLALVILGIARATVDETGNCTITPSSDAMREHLRRVWFGSALEQASLASASLAIQSLAIVAADPARRNQLQNARVSALTLFPQHWRLPPDYGPVAGLLFDQLEPLLLMIIHAVHATQHPGTPPFDHRHAAQKGITQVYQHVHRIQTQLPVVDRLFDFSRGGLILGTRNLASGAIETAEKLAEIKLGTNWHGKATSDAQKAYLVNRLKRCAHIEVLDFELLQHHTKDNAVEVDVDFFIRDHVHSQIYGVQLKHLKKRSHSGLLGWLSLLREPSSGLGNLVRQLENLVLLARDDEKSRACLISNGLTPAECDRIIPVGLHNVGSMDMWSLQNGILLYDMHTFVNLMAGRAAVEIGMLDGQIINRPAAAREGPPPSPHDPDSAIDAYIADPLFQHLSRFDTAARVRRQACNGALTVVAHGLGL
;
A
#
# COMPACT_ATOMS: atom_id res chain seq x y z
N MET A 1 12.28 -11.25 23.30
CA MET A 1 12.76 -10.63 22.03
C MET A 1 11.54 -10.46 21.14
N HIS A 2 11.29 -9.27 20.59
CA HIS A 2 10.24 -9.09 19.59
C HIS A 2 10.69 -9.69 18.26
N THR A 3 9.91 -10.60 17.71
CA THR A 3 10.14 -11.14 16.35
C THR A 3 9.74 -10.07 15.34
N PRO A 4 10.63 -9.59 14.45
CA PRO A 4 10.28 -8.59 13.44
C PRO A 4 9.42 -9.19 12.33
N PHE A 5 8.56 -8.39 11.68
CA PHE A 5 7.79 -8.88 10.54
C PHE A 5 8.68 -9.27 9.36
N ILE A 6 9.55 -8.32 8.95
CA ILE A 6 10.59 -8.51 7.94
C ILE A 6 11.88 -7.97 8.54
N ASP A 7 12.94 -8.77 8.53
CA ASP A 7 14.27 -8.32 8.95
C ASP A 7 15.06 -7.83 7.73
N THR A 8 15.29 -6.50 7.65
CA THR A 8 16.02 -5.94 6.50
C THR A 8 17.51 -6.27 6.47
N ARG A 9 18.06 -6.85 7.54
CA ARG A 9 19.45 -7.33 7.60
C ARG A 9 19.64 -8.65 6.85
N CYS A 10 18.55 -9.41 6.67
CA CYS A 10 18.53 -10.63 5.85
C CYS A 10 18.49 -10.30 4.36
N HIS A 11 19.46 -9.50 3.88
CA HIS A 11 19.49 -8.95 2.52
C HIS A 11 19.35 -10.01 1.43
N HIS A 12 19.94 -11.18 1.64
CA HIS A 12 19.90 -12.26 0.66
C HIS A 12 18.49 -12.86 0.52
N ALA A 13 17.83 -13.14 1.65
CA ALA A 13 16.44 -13.63 1.66
C ALA A 13 15.48 -12.60 1.06
N LEU A 14 15.63 -11.32 1.41
CA LEU A 14 14.80 -10.23 0.86
C LEU A 14 14.94 -10.08 -0.65
N ARG A 15 16.17 -10.07 -1.17
CA ARG A 15 16.42 -10.00 -2.60
C ARG A 15 15.88 -11.24 -3.31
N LEU A 16 16.06 -12.42 -2.72
CA LEU A 16 15.55 -13.66 -3.28
C LEU A 16 14.02 -13.67 -3.35
N ALA A 17 13.34 -13.39 -2.24
CA ALA A 17 11.88 -13.28 -2.18
C ALA A 17 11.35 -12.26 -3.19
N CYS A 18 12.00 -11.09 -3.29
CA CYS A 18 11.61 -10.08 -4.26
C CYS A 18 11.78 -10.56 -5.71
N ASN A 19 12.87 -11.25 -6.03
CA ASN A 19 13.12 -11.78 -7.37
C ASN A 19 12.14 -12.90 -7.74
N VAL A 20 11.79 -13.78 -6.80
CA VAL A 20 10.77 -14.81 -6.97
C VAL A 20 9.43 -14.17 -7.34
N SER A 21 9.00 -13.15 -6.59
CA SER A 21 7.76 -12.41 -6.86
C SER A 21 7.82 -11.54 -8.12
N THR A 22 9.00 -11.07 -8.53
CA THR A 22 9.18 -10.27 -9.76
C THR A 22 9.15 -11.14 -11.02
N TYR A 23 9.64 -12.38 -10.94
CA TYR A 23 9.74 -13.28 -12.09
C TYR A 23 8.96 -14.60 -11.90
N PRO A 24 7.66 -14.52 -11.57
CA PRO A 24 6.85 -15.71 -11.24
C PRO A 24 6.72 -16.70 -12.41
N HIS A 25 7.01 -16.29 -13.65
CA HIS A 25 6.96 -17.15 -14.84
C HIS A 25 8.26 -17.89 -15.15
N LYS A 26 9.40 -17.55 -14.52
CA LYS A 26 10.70 -18.12 -14.94
C LYS A 26 11.74 -18.28 -13.86
N PHE A 27 11.50 -17.80 -12.63
CA PHE A 27 12.55 -17.74 -11.61
C PHE A 27 13.16 -19.12 -11.30
N CYS A 28 12.35 -20.15 -11.15
CA CYS A 28 12.76 -21.51 -10.84
C CYS A 28 13.25 -22.30 -12.06
N LEU A 29 13.20 -21.76 -13.28
CA LEU A 29 13.80 -22.42 -14.46
C LEU A 29 15.33 -22.46 -14.37
N SER A 30 15.92 -21.47 -13.70
CA SER A 30 17.35 -21.40 -13.42
C SER A 30 17.74 -22.38 -12.31
N GLU A 31 18.63 -23.33 -12.63
CA GLU A 31 19.20 -24.25 -11.64
C GLU A 31 19.93 -23.53 -10.50
N PRO A 32 20.80 -22.52 -10.76
CA PRO A 32 21.39 -21.72 -9.69
C PRO A 32 20.36 -21.13 -8.72
N ASN A 33 19.21 -20.67 -9.23
CA ASN A 33 18.16 -20.11 -8.38
C ASN A 33 17.49 -21.18 -7.49
N ARG A 34 17.26 -22.39 -8.02
CA ARG A 34 16.71 -23.51 -7.23
C ARG A 34 17.67 -23.96 -6.13
N ILE A 35 18.96 -24.04 -6.43
CA ILE A 35 20.01 -24.35 -5.44
C ILE A 35 20.01 -23.28 -4.35
N LEU A 36 19.92 -22.01 -4.74
CA LEU A 36 19.90 -20.89 -3.80
C LEU A 36 18.72 -20.96 -2.83
N ILE A 37 17.51 -21.19 -3.35
CA ILE A 37 16.29 -21.39 -2.52
C ILE A 37 16.51 -22.53 -1.53
N THR A 38 17.03 -23.66 -1.99
CA THR A 38 17.24 -24.85 -1.15
C THR A 38 18.27 -24.59 -0.05
N SER A 39 19.34 -23.84 -0.36
CA SER A 39 20.38 -23.48 0.61
C SER A 39 19.90 -22.54 1.72
N LEU A 40 18.95 -21.65 1.42
CA LEU A 40 18.41 -20.68 2.37
C LEU A 40 17.29 -21.21 3.26
N THR A 41 16.72 -22.36 2.90
CA THR A 41 15.55 -22.93 3.57
C THR A 41 15.86 -24.25 4.27
N ASP A 42 17.15 -24.51 4.51
CA ASP A 42 17.67 -25.69 5.21
C ASP A 42 17.09 -27.02 4.69
N GLN A 43 16.91 -27.14 3.36
CA GLN A 43 16.32 -28.31 2.72
C GLN A 43 14.91 -28.67 3.24
N CYS A 44 14.11 -27.67 3.65
CA CYS A 44 12.72 -27.87 4.05
C CYS A 44 11.94 -28.66 2.97
N PRO A 45 11.38 -29.86 3.29
CA PRO A 45 10.67 -30.69 2.32
C PRO A 45 9.50 -29.97 1.64
N GLY A 46 8.83 -29.07 2.37
CA GLY A 46 7.74 -28.25 1.84
C GLY A 46 8.22 -27.26 0.78
N VAL A 47 9.39 -26.64 0.98
CA VAL A 47 9.99 -25.73 0.00
C VAL A 47 10.46 -26.49 -1.23
N GLN A 48 11.09 -27.65 -1.05
CA GLN A 48 11.49 -28.50 -2.18
C GLN A 48 10.28 -28.89 -3.02
N THR A 49 9.20 -29.32 -2.37
CA THR A 49 7.93 -29.64 -3.02
C THR A 49 7.38 -28.44 -3.81
N LEU A 50 7.42 -27.23 -3.23
CA LEU A 50 6.99 -26.01 -3.93
C LEU A 50 7.84 -25.71 -5.17
N VAL A 51 9.17 -25.81 -5.06
CA VAL A 51 10.10 -25.57 -6.18
C VAL A 51 9.91 -26.61 -7.28
N GLU A 52 9.79 -27.89 -6.92
CA GLU A 52 9.52 -28.99 -7.85
C GLU A 52 8.18 -28.84 -8.58
N ARG A 53 7.19 -28.20 -7.96
CA ARG A 53 5.89 -27.88 -8.58
C ARG A 53 5.97 -26.64 -9.46
N LEU A 54 6.66 -25.60 -8.99
CA LEU A 54 6.75 -24.33 -9.69
C LEU A 54 7.61 -24.42 -10.96
N TYR A 55 8.69 -25.20 -10.93
CA TYR A 55 9.58 -25.41 -12.08
C TYR A 55 8.87 -25.87 -13.38
N PRO A 56 8.14 -27.00 -13.40
CA PRO A 56 7.48 -27.47 -14.62
C PRO A 56 6.37 -26.51 -15.07
N MET A 57 5.66 -25.87 -14.14
CA MET A 57 4.61 -24.90 -14.45
C MET A 57 5.17 -23.66 -15.14
N GLN A 58 6.28 -23.13 -14.63
CA GLN A 58 7.01 -22.04 -15.26
C GLN A 58 7.54 -22.45 -16.65
N ALA A 59 7.99 -23.70 -16.83
CA ALA A 59 8.51 -24.17 -18.10
C ALA A 59 7.39 -24.22 -19.16
N MET A 60 6.20 -24.68 -18.78
CA MET A 60 5.00 -24.67 -19.62
C MET A 60 4.53 -23.24 -19.91
N LEU A 61 4.54 -22.36 -18.91
CA LEU A 61 4.06 -20.98 -19.07
C LEU A 61 4.99 -20.16 -19.96
N ALA A 62 6.31 -20.32 -19.81
CA ALA A 62 7.30 -19.59 -20.59
C ALA A 62 7.12 -19.78 -22.12
N GLN A 63 6.65 -20.95 -22.55
CA GLN A 63 6.35 -21.25 -23.95
C GLN A 63 5.07 -20.59 -24.47
N LYS A 64 4.21 -20.10 -23.56
CA LYS A 64 2.90 -19.50 -23.86
C LYS A 64 2.88 -17.98 -23.65
N LEU A 65 3.99 -17.38 -23.22
CA LEU A 65 4.14 -15.94 -23.07
C LEU A 65 4.58 -15.27 -24.38
N PRO A 66 4.23 -13.99 -24.62
CA PRO A 66 3.47 -13.10 -23.74
C PRO A 66 1.97 -13.44 -23.66
N LEU A 67 1.31 -13.04 -22.58
CA LEU A 67 -0.16 -13.10 -22.53
C LEU A 67 -0.74 -12.08 -23.51
N THR A 68 -1.65 -12.50 -24.40
CA THR A 68 -2.25 -11.68 -25.45
C THR A 68 -3.68 -11.28 -25.11
N GLY A 69 -4.20 -10.22 -25.74
CA GLY A 69 -5.57 -9.75 -25.55
C GLY A 69 -5.89 -9.35 -24.11
N THR A 70 -4.89 -8.86 -23.36
CA THR A 70 -5.03 -8.58 -21.92
C THR A 70 -6.05 -7.49 -21.60
N THR A 71 -6.31 -6.56 -22.53
CA THR A 71 -7.41 -5.60 -22.42
C THR A 71 -8.76 -6.30 -22.28
N THR A 72 -9.00 -7.33 -23.12
CA THR A 72 -10.24 -8.11 -23.12
C THR A 72 -10.31 -9.02 -21.90
N LEU A 73 -9.20 -9.66 -21.52
CA LEU A 73 -9.12 -10.48 -20.31
C LEU A 73 -9.56 -9.69 -19.08
N TRP A 74 -9.02 -8.49 -18.90
CA TRP A 74 -9.32 -7.67 -17.72
C TRP A 74 -10.74 -7.10 -17.72
N LYS A 75 -11.25 -6.68 -18.89
CA LYS A 75 -12.65 -6.20 -19.02
C LYS A 75 -13.66 -7.31 -18.71
N SER A 76 -13.33 -8.56 -19.01
CA SER A 76 -14.16 -9.73 -18.73
C SER A 76 -13.68 -10.53 -17.51
N ARG A 77 -12.87 -9.95 -16.62
CA ARG A 77 -12.17 -10.65 -15.53
C ARG A 77 -13.05 -11.55 -14.68
N GLU A 78 -14.28 -11.13 -14.36
CA GLU A 78 -15.22 -11.92 -13.55
C GLU A 78 -15.52 -13.29 -14.18
N VAL A 79 -15.62 -13.36 -15.52
CA VAL A 79 -15.81 -14.61 -16.25
C VAL A 79 -14.56 -15.50 -16.14
N TRP A 80 -13.38 -14.90 -16.25
CA TRP A 80 -12.11 -15.61 -16.20
C TRP A 80 -11.77 -16.13 -14.80
N LEU A 81 -12.13 -15.39 -13.75
CA LEU A 81 -11.85 -15.76 -12.36
C LEU A 81 -12.61 -16.99 -11.89
N GLN A 82 -13.89 -17.10 -12.26
CA GLN A 82 -14.73 -18.28 -11.96
C GLN A 82 -14.16 -19.58 -12.55
N GLN A 83 -13.20 -19.47 -13.47
CA GLN A 83 -12.62 -20.56 -14.23
C GLN A 83 -11.15 -20.80 -13.87
N THR A 84 -10.59 -20.00 -12.96
CA THR A 84 -9.27 -20.28 -12.38
C THR A 84 -9.40 -21.48 -11.46
N GLN A 85 -8.59 -22.53 -11.64
CA GLN A 85 -8.62 -23.75 -10.81
C GLN A 85 -8.08 -23.53 -9.39
N ILE A 86 -7.98 -22.26 -8.95
CA ILE A 86 -7.56 -21.87 -7.62
C ILE A 86 -8.85 -21.65 -6.82
N GLN A 87 -9.05 -22.47 -5.79
CA GLN A 87 -10.25 -22.40 -4.97
C GLN A 87 -9.95 -21.60 -3.71
N THR A 88 -10.56 -20.42 -3.59
CA THR A 88 -10.51 -19.59 -2.38
C THR A 88 -11.77 -19.84 -1.56
N THR A 89 -11.60 -20.32 -0.33
CA THR A 89 -12.66 -20.62 0.63
C THR A 89 -12.38 -19.95 1.98
N LEU A 90 -13.39 -19.87 2.84
CA LEU A 90 -13.23 -19.38 4.22
C LEU A 90 -13.48 -20.53 5.21
N ASP A 91 -12.53 -20.79 6.10
CA ASP A 91 -12.61 -21.89 7.05
C ASP A 91 -13.73 -21.65 8.09
N THR A 92 -14.83 -22.38 7.89
CA THR A 92 -15.94 -22.75 8.79
C THR A 92 -16.48 -21.71 9.78
N ALA A 93 -17.32 -20.81 9.28
CA ALA A 93 -18.62 -20.41 9.84
C ALA A 93 -19.29 -19.53 8.78
N PRO A 94 -20.59 -19.68 8.48
CA PRO A 94 -21.26 -18.75 7.58
C PRO A 94 -21.18 -17.36 8.20
N LEU A 95 -20.47 -16.43 7.55
CA LEU A 95 -20.60 -15.02 7.87
C LEU A 95 -22.05 -14.61 7.55
N PRO A 96 -22.71 -13.80 8.38
CA PRO A 96 -24.02 -13.26 8.03
C PRO A 96 -23.91 -12.44 6.75
N ASP A 97 -24.81 -12.74 5.81
CA ASP A 97 -25.12 -12.01 4.56
C ASP A 97 -23.97 -11.85 3.56
N GLY A 98 -24.03 -12.55 2.41
CA GLY A 98 -23.37 -12.24 1.12
C GLY A 98 -21.83 -12.09 1.08
N THR A 99 -21.17 -12.01 2.22
CA THR A 99 -19.83 -11.47 2.42
C THR A 99 -18.72 -12.47 2.11
N LEU A 100 -19.02 -13.77 2.13
CA LEU A 100 -18.06 -14.82 1.81
C LEU A 100 -17.66 -14.79 0.32
N THR A 101 -18.64 -14.63 -0.58
CA THR A 101 -18.41 -14.58 -2.03
C THR A 101 -17.61 -13.35 -2.43
N ASP A 102 -17.84 -12.22 -1.76
CA ASP A 102 -17.13 -10.97 -2.06
C ASP A 102 -15.66 -11.01 -1.65
N VAL A 103 -15.32 -11.60 -0.50
CA VAL A 103 -13.91 -11.71 -0.05
C VAL A 103 -13.10 -12.63 -0.94
N ALA A 104 -13.61 -13.83 -1.27
CA ALA A 104 -12.91 -14.75 -2.17
C ALA A 104 -12.68 -14.11 -3.55
N ARG A 105 -13.71 -13.47 -4.09
CA ARG A 105 -13.64 -12.75 -5.37
C ARG A 105 -12.59 -11.63 -5.36
N LEU A 106 -12.46 -10.87 -4.26
CA LEU A 106 -11.45 -9.82 -4.14
C LEU A 106 -10.02 -10.37 -4.23
N TYR A 107 -9.73 -11.47 -3.53
CA TYR A 107 -8.41 -12.09 -3.59
C TYR A 107 -8.10 -12.69 -4.97
N ASP A 108 -9.11 -13.22 -5.67
CA ASP A 108 -8.92 -13.77 -7.01
C ASP A 108 -8.70 -12.65 -8.04
N LEU A 109 -9.41 -11.52 -7.90
CA LEU A 109 -9.17 -10.29 -8.67
C LEU A 109 -7.75 -9.76 -8.48
N GLN A 110 -7.27 -9.69 -7.23
CA GLN A 110 -5.91 -9.27 -6.92
C GLN A 110 -4.87 -10.19 -7.55
N LEU A 111 -5.10 -11.50 -7.53
CA LEU A 111 -4.19 -12.45 -8.17
C LEU A 111 -4.09 -12.22 -9.68
N LEU A 112 -5.23 -11.98 -10.36
CA LEU A 112 -5.23 -11.66 -11.78
C LEU A 112 -4.56 -10.31 -12.08
N GLU A 113 -4.75 -9.32 -11.21
CA GLU A 113 -4.06 -8.03 -11.31
C GLU A 113 -2.54 -8.23 -11.24
N THR A 114 -2.04 -9.04 -10.29
CA THR A 114 -0.63 -9.39 -10.16
C THR A 114 -0.11 -10.14 -11.38
N VAL A 115 -0.90 -11.05 -11.97
CA VAL A 115 -0.56 -11.70 -13.24
C VAL A 115 -0.34 -10.66 -14.34
N LEU A 116 -1.29 -9.72 -14.51
CA LEU A 116 -1.20 -8.74 -15.60
C LEU A 116 -0.13 -7.66 -15.36
N SER A 117 0.33 -7.47 -14.12
CA SER A 117 1.37 -6.50 -13.78
C SER A 117 2.79 -7.08 -13.77
N THR A 118 2.95 -8.38 -13.53
CA THR A 118 4.27 -9.04 -13.42
C THR A 118 4.66 -9.89 -14.63
N MET A 119 3.72 -10.20 -15.52
CA MET A 119 3.98 -11.03 -16.70
C MET A 119 4.24 -10.20 -17.97
N PRO A 120 5.03 -10.72 -18.93
CA PRO A 120 5.05 -10.19 -20.29
C PRO A 120 3.64 -10.23 -20.90
N CYS A 121 3.12 -9.06 -21.25
CA CYS A 121 1.76 -8.89 -21.76
C CYS A 121 1.73 -8.10 -23.07
N ASP A 122 0.84 -8.51 -23.98
CA ASP A 122 0.41 -7.77 -25.15
C ASP A 122 -1.08 -7.38 -24.98
N PRO A 123 -1.43 -6.08 -25.00
CA PRO A 123 -2.81 -5.63 -24.87
C PRO A 123 -3.70 -5.97 -26.06
N GLN A 124 -3.12 -6.30 -27.23
CA GLN A 124 -3.84 -6.52 -28.49
C GLN A 124 -4.03 -8.00 -28.81
N GLY A 125 -4.94 -8.27 -29.75
CA GLY A 125 -5.20 -9.61 -30.28
C GLY A 125 -6.23 -10.43 -29.50
N ALA A 126 -6.35 -11.71 -29.86
CA ALA A 126 -7.23 -12.65 -29.16
C ALA A 126 -6.71 -12.90 -27.74
N PRO A 127 -7.61 -12.97 -26.72
CA PRO A 127 -7.20 -13.26 -25.36
C PRO A 127 -6.55 -14.64 -25.28
N SER A 128 -5.47 -14.76 -24.49
CA SER A 128 -4.86 -16.06 -24.19
C SER A 128 -5.89 -17.05 -23.62
N SER A 129 -5.67 -18.33 -23.85
CA SER A 129 -6.61 -19.38 -23.41
C SER A 129 -6.75 -19.45 -21.89
N GLN A 130 -7.87 -20.00 -21.42
CA GLN A 130 -8.17 -20.18 -20.00
C GLN A 130 -7.07 -20.95 -19.27
N ASP A 131 -6.59 -22.05 -19.86
CA ASP A 131 -5.50 -22.84 -19.29
C ASP A 131 -4.21 -22.02 -19.12
N THR A 132 -3.95 -21.08 -20.03
CA THR A 132 -2.75 -20.24 -19.98
C THR A 132 -2.86 -19.20 -18.87
N VAL A 133 -4.02 -18.54 -18.75
CA VAL A 133 -4.30 -17.58 -17.68
C VAL A 133 -4.30 -18.29 -16.32
N GLY A 134 -4.95 -19.45 -16.23
CA GLY A 134 -4.95 -20.28 -15.03
C GLY A 134 -3.53 -20.69 -14.62
N LEU A 135 -2.70 -21.14 -15.56
CA LEU A 135 -1.29 -21.45 -15.30
C LEU A 135 -0.51 -20.22 -14.79
N ALA A 136 -0.77 -19.04 -15.36
CA ALA A 136 -0.16 -17.80 -14.89
C ALA A 136 -0.56 -17.46 -13.44
N CYS A 137 -1.85 -17.57 -13.11
CA CYS A 137 -2.34 -17.37 -11.73
C CYS A 137 -1.65 -18.32 -10.74
N HIS A 138 -1.49 -19.60 -11.10
CA HIS A 138 -0.79 -20.55 -10.23
C HIS A 138 0.68 -20.19 -10.04
N CYS A 139 1.37 -19.83 -11.12
CA CYS A 139 2.77 -19.41 -11.06
C CYS A 139 2.96 -18.19 -10.15
N VAL A 140 2.08 -17.19 -10.22
CA VAL A 140 2.11 -16.03 -9.31
C VAL A 140 1.87 -16.47 -7.88
N TRP A 141 0.76 -17.16 -7.62
CA TRP A 141 0.35 -17.51 -6.26
C TRP A 141 1.39 -18.38 -5.55
N LEU A 142 1.91 -19.42 -6.22
CA LEU A 142 2.96 -20.27 -5.66
C LEU A 142 4.29 -19.51 -5.47
N SER A 143 4.60 -18.54 -6.32
CA SER A 143 5.79 -17.69 -6.16
C SER A 143 5.65 -16.77 -4.93
N GLU A 144 4.47 -16.20 -4.69
CA GLU A 144 4.20 -15.41 -3.49
C GLU A 144 4.30 -16.24 -2.22
N LEU A 145 3.71 -17.45 -2.22
CA LEU A 145 3.84 -18.39 -1.10
C LEU A 145 5.30 -18.76 -0.83
N LEU A 146 6.08 -19.05 -1.88
CA LEU A 146 7.50 -19.33 -1.75
C LEU A 146 8.26 -18.12 -1.19
N ALA A 147 7.94 -16.90 -1.62
CA ALA A 147 8.54 -15.68 -1.08
C ALA A 147 8.23 -15.51 0.42
N LEU A 148 7.01 -15.77 0.87
CA LEU A 148 6.65 -15.73 2.30
C LEU A 148 7.43 -16.74 3.14
N VAL A 149 7.67 -17.94 2.60
CA VAL A 149 8.47 -18.97 3.28
C VAL A 149 9.95 -18.57 3.34
N ILE A 150 10.51 -18.01 2.26
CA ILE A 150 11.89 -17.49 2.23
C ILE A 150 12.10 -16.37 3.27
N LEU A 151 11.07 -15.55 3.50
CA LEU A 151 11.10 -14.47 4.48
C LEU A 151 10.86 -14.95 5.92
N GLY A 152 10.53 -16.23 6.13
CA GLY A 152 10.17 -16.76 7.45
C GLY A 152 8.80 -16.32 7.97
N ILE A 153 7.99 -15.66 7.14
CA ILE A 153 6.62 -15.25 7.49
C ILE A 153 5.70 -16.47 7.52
N ALA A 154 5.91 -17.39 6.58
CA ALA A 154 5.17 -18.64 6.46
C ALA A 154 6.09 -19.86 6.64
N ARG A 155 5.50 -21.01 6.94
CA ARG A 155 6.15 -22.32 6.93
C ARG A 155 5.43 -23.26 5.99
N ALA A 156 6.18 -24.08 5.27
CA ALA A 156 5.66 -25.11 4.39
C ALA A 156 5.92 -26.50 5.00
N THR A 157 4.89 -27.32 5.10
CA THR A 157 4.95 -28.69 5.61
C THR A 157 4.36 -29.65 4.58
N VAL A 158 4.90 -30.87 4.51
CA VAL A 158 4.40 -31.92 3.62
C VAL A 158 3.73 -33.01 4.44
N ASP A 159 2.54 -33.44 4.05
CA ASP A 159 1.87 -34.57 4.68
C ASP A 159 2.34 -35.92 4.12
N GLU A 160 1.86 -37.03 4.69
CA GLU A 160 2.23 -38.39 4.27
C GLU A 160 1.84 -38.72 2.81
N THR A 161 0.90 -37.96 2.25
CA THR A 161 0.45 -38.11 0.85
C THR A 161 1.23 -37.24 -0.13
N GLY A 162 2.16 -36.43 0.37
CA GLY A 162 2.96 -35.50 -0.43
C GLY A 162 2.30 -34.14 -0.66
N ASN A 163 1.13 -33.85 -0.06
CA ASN A 163 0.51 -32.54 -0.20
C ASN A 163 1.24 -31.51 0.65
N CYS A 164 1.37 -30.31 0.11
CA CYS A 164 2.05 -29.20 0.78
C CYS A 164 1.02 -28.28 1.43
N THR A 165 1.15 -28.08 2.75
CA THR A 165 0.37 -27.13 3.53
C THR A 165 1.24 -25.96 3.96
N ILE A 166 0.75 -24.74 3.77
CA ILE A 166 1.44 -23.51 4.11
C ILE A 166 0.62 -22.71 5.11
N THR A 167 1.25 -22.32 6.21
CA THR A 167 0.63 -21.60 7.34
C THR A 167 1.57 -20.50 7.83
N PRO A 168 1.08 -19.51 8.62
CA PRO A 168 1.97 -18.60 9.36
C PRO A 168 3.02 -19.39 10.14
N SER A 169 4.28 -18.93 10.14
CA SER A 169 5.39 -19.67 10.73
C SER A 169 5.29 -19.77 12.26
N SER A 170 4.68 -18.76 12.89
CA SER A 170 4.52 -18.61 14.33
C SER A 170 3.31 -17.72 14.66
N ASP A 171 2.91 -17.68 15.93
CA ASP A 171 1.86 -16.76 16.41
C ASP A 171 2.28 -15.29 16.26
N ALA A 172 3.57 -14.98 16.47
CA ALA A 172 4.11 -13.65 16.22
C ALA A 172 3.95 -13.22 14.74
N MET A 173 4.13 -14.14 13.78
CA MET A 173 3.86 -13.84 12.38
C MET A 173 2.38 -13.66 12.09
N ARG A 174 1.50 -14.39 12.78
CA ARG A 174 0.05 -14.19 12.68
C ARG A 174 -0.36 -12.79 13.17
N GLU A 175 0.23 -12.31 14.25
CA GLU A 175 0.03 -10.93 14.74
C GLU A 175 0.51 -9.89 13.72
N HIS A 176 1.67 -10.09 13.09
CA HIS A 176 2.12 -9.18 12.03
C HIS A 176 1.21 -9.20 10.81
N LEU A 177 0.77 -10.39 10.37
CA LEU A 177 -0.20 -10.52 9.27
C LEU A 177 -1.51 -9.80 9.58
N ARG A 178 -1.99 -9.87 10.84
CA ARG A 178 -3.14 -9.09 11.31
C ARG A 178 -2.95 -7.60 11.06
N ARG A 179 -1.78 -7.05 11.38
CA ARG A 179 -1.45 -5.63 11.15
C ARG A 179 -1.43 -5.29 9.65
N VAL A 180 -0.89 -6.18 8.83
CA VAL A 180 -0.89 -6.04 7.36
C VAL A 180 -2.31 -6.00 6.79
N TRP A 181 -3.18 -6.92 7.22
CA TRP A 181 -4.58 -6.96 6.77
C TRP A 181 -5.33 -5.70 7.21
N PHE A 182 -5.10 -5.24 8.44
CA PHE A 182 -5.72 -4.00 8.92
C PHE A 182 -5.27 -2.78 8.12
N GLY A 183 -3.96 -2.59 7.94
CA GLY A 183 -3.43 -1.47 7.15
C GLY A 183 -3.94 -1.48 5.70
N SER A 184 -4.04 -2.67 5.10
CA SER A 184 -4.61 -2.85 3.76
C SER A 184 -6.10 -2.50 3.71
N ALA A 185 -6.89 -2.94 4.70
CA ALA A 185 -8.31 -2.61 4.79
C ALA A 185 -8.54 -1.11 5.03
N LEU A 186 -7.71 -0.48 5.86
CA LEU A 186 -7.76 0.95 6.14
C LEU A 186 -7.44 1.80 4.90
N GLU A 187 -6.39 1.46 4.15
CA GLU A 187 -6.06 2.13 2.88
C GLU A 187 -7.19 1.94 1.85
N GLN A 188 -7.76 0.74 1.74
CA GLN A 188 -8.89 0.48 0.84
C GLN A 188 -10.12 1.33 1.20
N ALA A 189 -10.46 1.44 2.49
CA ALA A 189 -11.56 2.28 2.95
C ALA A 189 -11.30 3.77 2.69
N SER A 190 -10.05 4.23 2.87
CA SER A 190 -9.64 5.60 2.51
C SER A 190 -9.82 5.88 1.02
N LEU A 191 -9.36 4.97 0.16
CA LEU A 191 -9.50 5.09 -1.30
C LEU A 191 -10.96 5.01 -1.76
N ALA A 192 -11.78 4.19 -1.11
CA ALA A 192 -13.22 4.12 -1.36
C ALA A 192 -13.90 5.46 -1.03
N SER A 193 -13.59 6.03 0.13
CA SER A 193 -14.11 7.33 0.56
C SER A 193 -13.71 8.46 -0.39
N ALA A 194 -12.44 8.48 -0.83
CA ALA A 194 -11.95 9.43 -1.83
C ALA A 194 -12.64 9.25 -3.20
N SER A 195 -12.92 8.02 -3.61
CA SER A 195 -13.65 7.74 -4.86
C SER A 195 -15.09 8.25 -4.79
N LEU A 196 -15.76 8.09 -3.64
CA LEU A 196 -17.09 8.65 -3.40
C LEU A 196 -17.11 10.18 -3.46
N ALA A 197 -16.08 10.86 -2.94
CA ALA A 197 -15.96 12.31 -3.02
C ALA A 197 -15.91 12.81 -4.48
N ILE A 198 -15.15 12.13 -5.35
CA ILE A 198 -15.09 12.44 -6.79
C ILE A 198 -16.45 12.16 -7.45
N GLN A 199 -17.07 11.01 -7.17
CA GLN A 199 -18.36 10.64 -7.75
C GLN A 199 -19.47 11.62 -7.36
N SER A 200 -19.49 12.07 -6.11
CA SER A 200 -20.45 13.06 -5.64
C SER A 200 -20.27 14.39 -6.34
N LEU A 201 -19.03 14.85 -6.55
CA LEU A 201 -18.78 16.04 -7.35
C LEU A 201 -19.35 15.88 -8.77
N ALA A 202 -19.21 14.71 -9.40
CA ALA A 202 -19.79 14.46 -10.71
C ALA A 202 -21.33 14.52 -10.71
N ILE A 203 -21.98 13.94 -9.70
CA ILE A 203 -23.44 13.96 -9.55
C ILE A 203 -23.93 15.39 -9.34
N VAL A 204 -23.30 16.14 -8.42
CA VAL A 204 -23.68 17.52 -8.09
C VAL A 204 -23.44 18.48 -9.25
N ALA A 205 -22.36 18.27 -10.03
CA ALA A 205 -22.07 19.08 -11.21
C ALA A 205 -23.08 18.87 -12.35
N ALA A 206 -23.69 17.69 -12.44
CA ALA A 206 -24.68 17.34 -13.47
C ALA A 206 -26.11 17.81 -13.13
N ASP A 207 -26.41 18.08 -11.85
CA ASP A 207 -27.76 18.40 -11.38
C ASP A 207 -27.89 19.90 -11.00
N PRO A 208 -28.59 20.72 -11.79
CA PRO A 208 -28.83 22.13 -11.47
C PRO A 208 -29.48 22.37 -10.10
N ALA A 209 -30.30 21.43 -9.61
CA ALA A 209 -30.98 21.54 -8.32
C ALA A 209 -30.02 21.45 -7.13
N ARG A 210 -28.82 20.88 -7.31
CA ARG A 210 -27.79 20.69 -6.27
C ARG A 210 -26.68 21.72 -6.33
N ARG A 211 -26.82 22.80 -7.11
CA ARG A 211 -25.77 23.80 -7.33
C ARG A 211 -25.22 24.43 -6.04
N ASN A 212 -26.03 24.54 -4.99
CA ASN A 212 -25.60 25.01 -3.67
C ASN A 212 -24.59 24.08 -2.97
N GLN A 213 -24.54 22.79 -3.33
CA GLN A 213 -23.61 21.80 -2.79
C GLN A 213 -22.28 21.73 -3.58
N LEU A 214 -22.23 22.36 -4.76
CA LEU A 214 -21.11 22.22 -5.70
C LEU A 214 -19.77 22.65 -5.09
N GLN A 215 -19.76 23.75 -4.33
CA GLN A 215 -18.52 24.25 -3.72
C GLN A 215 -17.95 23.24 -2.71
N ASN A 216 -18.80 22.67 -1.86
CA ASN A 216 -18.38 21.68 -0.86
C ASN A 216 -17.89 20.39 -1.53
N ALA A 217 -18.62 19.88 -2.53
CA ALA A 217 -18.20 18.69 -3.28
C ALA A 217 -16.86 18.92 -4.01
N ARG A 218 -16.65 20.13 -4.55
CA ARG A 218 -15.40 20.52 -5.21
C ARG A 218 -14.24 20.56 -4.23
N VAL A 219 -14.43 21.14 -3.05
CA VAL A 219 -13.40 21.16 -2.00
C VAL A 219 -13.05 19.74 -1.57
N SER A 220 -14.04 18.90 -1.26
CA SER A 220 -13.81 17.50 -0.86
C SER A 220 -12.99 16.72 -1.89
N ALA A 221 -13.34 16.82 -3.18
CA ALA A 221 -12.60 16.15 -4.24
C ALA A 221 -11.19 16.72 -4.44
N LEU A 222 -10.98 18.04 -4.31
CA LEU A 222 -9.64 18.62 -4.43
C LEU A 222 -8.74 18.29 -3.23
N THR A 223 -9.31 18.17 -2.03
CA THR A 223 -8.54 17.84 -0.82
C THR A 223 -7.98 16.43 -0.82
N LEU A 224 -8.49 15.51 -1.66
CA LEU A 224 -7.98 14.14 -1.71
C LEU A 224 -6.50 14.08 -2.08
N PHE A 225 -6.02 14.95 -2.98
CA PHE A 225 -4.63 14.95 -3.43
C PHE A 225 -3.66 15.33 -2.30
N PRO A 226 -3.76 16.54 -1.68
CA PRO A 226 -2.88 16.88 -0.57
C PRO A 226 -3.02 15.92 0.61
N GLN A 227 -4.22 15.39 0.90
CA GLN A 227 -4.40 14.39 1.95
C GLN A 227 -3.59 13.11 1.67
N HIS A 228 -3.64 12.58 0.44
CA HIS A 228 -2.90 11.37 0.05
C HIS A 228 -1.39 11.61 -0.11
N TRP A 229 -0.99 12.84 -0.41
CA TRP A 229 0.41 13.27 -0.37
C TRP A 229 0.91 13.63 1.03
N ARG A 230 0.04 13.51 2.05
CA ARG A 230 0.33 13.83 3.45
C ARG A 230 0.73 15.30 3.65
N LEU A 231 0.19 16.19 2.84
CA LEU A 231 0.38 17.64 2.91
C LEU A 231 -0.76 18.31 3.69
N PRO A 232 -0.51 19.51 4.26
CA PRO A 232 -1.57 20.29 4.87
C PRO A 232 -2.75 20.48 3.89
N PRO A 233 -3.99 20.15 4.30
CA PRO A 233 -5.17 20.24 3.44
C PRO A 233 -5.54 21.70 3.13
N ASP A 234 -5.20 22.63 4.03
CA ASP A 234 -5.32 24.07 3.85
C ASP A 234 -4.21 24.57 2.93
N TYR A 235 -4.32 24.26 1.63
CA TYR A 235 -3.45 24.71 0.54
C TYR A 235 -2.00 25.02 0.97
N GLY A 236 -1.25 23.99 1.35
CA GLY A 236 0.20 24.11 1.43
C GLY A 236 0.78 24.61 0.09
N PRO A 237 1.99 25.20 0.08
CA PRO A 237 2.56 25.84 -1.11
C PRO A 237 2.51 24.94 -2.35
N VAL A 238 2.69 23.63 -2.18
CA VAL A 238 2.70 22.64 -3.27
C VAL A 238 1.30 22.43 -3.91
N ALA A 239 0.24 22.33 -3.11
CA ALA A 239 -1.11 22.10 -3.64
C ALA A 239 -1.63 23.32 -4.42
N GLY A 240 -1.32 24.53 -3.95
CA GLY A 240 -1.61 25.77 -4.68
C GLY A 240 -0.85 25.86 -6.01
N LEU A 241 0.42 25.44 -6.02
CA LEU A 241 1.23 25.40 -7.25
C LEU A 241 0.73 24.40 -8.28
N LEU A 242 -0.01 23.37 -7.87
CA LEU A 242 -0.50 22.30 -8.76
C LEU A 242 -1.98 22.47 -9.14
N PHE A 243 -2.65 23.50 -8.66
CA PHE A 243 -4.11 23.66 -8.82
C PHE A 243 -4.57 23.66 -10.29
N ASP A 244 -3.82 24.34 -11.16
CA ASP A 244 -4.00 24.38 -12.62
C ASP A 244 -3.75 23.04 -13.33
N GLN A 245 -3.21 22.03 -12.63
CA GLN A 245 -3.09 20.65 -13.11
C GLN A 245 -4.21 19.78 -12.52
N LEU A 246 -4.50 19.95 -11.22
CA LEU A 246 -5.45 19.12 -10.48
C LEU A 246 -6.91 19.41 -10.84
N GLU A 247 -7.29 20.69 -10.99
CA GLU A 247 -8.66 21.05 -11.38
C GLU A 247 -9.02 20.51 -12.78
N PRO A 248 -8.19 20.69 -13.82
CA PRO A 248 -8.44 20.09 -15.13
C PRO A 248 -8.50 18.56 -15.10
N LEU A 249 -7.66 17.91 -14.30
CA LEU A 249 -7.74 16.47 -14.11
C LEU A 249 -9.11 16.05 -13.54
N LEU A 250 -9.59 16.72 -12.49
CA LEU A 250 -10.92 16.45 -11.93
C LEU A 250 -12.03 16.69 -12.96
N LEU A 251 -11.95 17.73 -13.80
CA LEU A 251 -12.94 17.96 -14.85
C LEU A 251 -13.03 16.80 -15.84
N MET A 252 -11.89 16.25 -16.26
CA MET A 252 -11.84 15.06 -17.13
C MET A 252 -12.42 13.84 -16.43
N ILE A 253 -12.11 13.65 -15.15
CA ILE A 253 -12.62 12.53 -14.35
C ILE A 253 -14.14 12.63 -14.20
N ILE A 254 -14.66 13.80 -13.83
CA ILE A 254 -16.10 14.05 -13.66
C ILE A 254 -16.86 13.75 -14.95
N HIS A 255 -16.34 14.18 -16.10
CA HIS A 255 -16.95 13.88 -17.40
C HIS A 255 -17.00 12.37 -17.66
N ALA A 256 -15.89 11.67 -17.40
CA ALA A 256 -15.83 10.22 -17.56
C ALA A 256 -16.79 9.49 -16.61
N VAL A 257 -16.88 9.91 -15.34
CA VAL A 257 -17.84 9.37 -14.36
C VAL A 257 -19.28 9.63 -14.82
N HIS A 258 -19.60 10.84 -15.25
CA HIS A 258 -20.93 11.18 -15.75
C HIS A 258 -21.33 10.31 -16.96
N ALA A 259 -20.39 10.03 -17.87
CA ALA A 259 -20.62 9.15 -19.02
C ALA A 259 -20.94 7.69 -18.62
N THR A 260 -20.44 7.21 -17.47
CA THR A 260 -20.83 5.87 -16.96
C THR A 260 -22.27 5.81 -16.48
N GLN A 261 -22.83 6.95 -16.06
CA GLN A 261 -24.22 7.06 -15.58
C GLN A 261 -25.21 7.39 -16.70
N HIS A 262 -24.73 7.96 -17.81
CA HIS A 262 -25.56 8.40 -18.94
C HIS A 262 -25.03 7.81 -20.26
N PRO A 263 -25.48 6.60 -20.64
CA PRO A 263 -25.07 5.95 -21.87
C PRO A 263 -25.38 6.84 -23.09
N GLY A 264 -24.35 7.16 -23.88
CA GLY A 264 -24.46 8.04 -25.05
C GLY A 264 -23.65 9.33 -24.93
N THR A 265 -23.22 9.70 -23.72
CA THR A 265 -22.25 10.80 -23.52
C THR A 265 -20.95 10.49 -24.27
N PRO A 266 -20.46 11.42 -25.13
CA PRO A 266 -19.23 11.19 -25.88
C PRO A 266 -18.00 11.14 -24.94
N PRO A 267 -16.96 10.37 -25.28
CA PRO A 267 -15.68 10.39 -24.59
C PRO A 267 -15.09 11.81 -24.48
N PHE A 268 -14.33 12.08 -23.41
CA PHE A 268 -13.67 13.38 -23.25
C PHE A 268 -12.49 13.48 -24.22
N ASP A 269 -12.62 14.28 -25.27
CA ASP A 269 -11.63 14.40 -26.34
C ASP A 269 -10.91 15.76 -26.36
N HIS A 270 -10.00 15.94 -27.32
CA HIS A 270 -9.24 17.18 -27.49
C HIS A 270 -10.14 18.41 -27.76
N ARG A 271 -11.33 18.24 -28.35
CA ARG A 271 -12.25 19.36 -28.60
C ARG A 271 -12.87 19.84 -27.29
N HIS A 272 -13.30 18.91 -26.44
CA HIS A 272 -13.76 19.23 -25.09
C HIS A 272 -12.66 19.94 -24.29
N ALA A 273 -11.42 19.44 -24.36
CA ALA A 273 -10.28 20.07 -23.71
C ALA A 273 -10.05 21.52 -24.18
N ALA A 274 -10.12 21.76 -25.50
CA ALA A 274 -9.95 23.09 -26.09
C ALA A 274 -11.07 24.06 -25.66
N GLN A 275 -12.33 23.61 -25.66
CA GLN A 275 -13.48 24.41 -25.19
C GLN A 275 -13.37 24.81 -23.71
N LYS A 276 -12.72 23.98 -22.90
CA LYS A 276 -12.48 24.21 -21.48
C LYS A 276 -11.16 24.92 -21.20
N GLY A 277 -10.33 25.19 -22.22
CA GLY A 277 -9.01 25.83 -22.05
C GLY A 277 -7.97 24.95 -21.35
N ILE A 278 -8.11 23.62 -21.39
CA ILE A 278 -7.25 22.66 -20.64
C ILE A 278 -6.46 21.71 -21.56
N THR A 279 -6.26 22.09 -22.82
CA THR A 279 -5.62 21.25 -23.85
C THR A 279 -4.28 20.66 -23.41
N GLN A 280 -3.44 21.45 -22.74
CA GLN A 280 -2.11 20.99 -22.30
C GLN A 280 -2.22 19.85 -21.27
N VAL A 281 -3.07 19.99 -20.26
CA VAL A 281 -3.26 18.96 -19.23
C VAL A 281 -3.88 17.70 -19.84
N TYR A 282 -4.83 17.84 -20.77
CA TYR A 282 -5.37 16.71 -21.53
C TYR A 282 -4.27 15.93 -22.26
N GLN A 283 -3.36 16.62 -22.96
CA GLN A 283 -2.26 15.96 -23.68
C GLN A 283 -1.29 15.24 -22.72
N HIS A 284 -1.00 15.82 -21.56
CA HIS A 284 -0.20 15.16 -20.52
C HIS A 284 -0.89 13.92 -19.98
N VAL A 285 -2.17 14.01 -19.62
CA VAL A 285 -2.96 12.87 -19.13
C VAL A 285 -3.04 11.78 -20.20
N HIS A 286 -3.39 12.12 -21.44
CA HIS A 286 -3.45 11.14 -22.53
C HIS A 286 -2.12 10.39 -22.67
N ARG A 287 -0.98 11.10 -22.70
CA ARG A 287 0.35 10.48 -22.79
C ARG A 287 0.65 9.56 -21.60
N ILE A 288 0.33 10.00 -20.38
CA ILE A 288 0.50 9.20 -19.16
C ILE A 288 -0.28 7.88 -19.27
N GLN A 289 -1.55 7.95 -19.65
CA GLN A 289 -2.44 6.78 -19.69
C GLN A 289 -2.06 5.80 -20.80
N THR A 290 -1.54 6.28 -21.94
CA THR A 290 -1.05 5.41 -23.03
C THR A 290 0.16 4.58 -22.60
N GLN A 291 0.99 5.10 -21.70
CA GLN A 291 2.19 4.43 -21.22
C GLN A 291 1.92 3.42 -20.09
N LEU A 292 0.72 3.44 -19.51
CA LEU A 292 0.34 2.56 -18.41
C LEU A 292 -0.20 1.21 -18.91
N PRO A 293 0.09 0.10 -18.19
CA PRO A 293 -0.65 -1.15 -18.32
C PRO A 293 -2.15 -0.93 -18.13
N VAL A 294 -2.99 -1.76 -18.74
CA VAL A 294 -4.47 -1.59 -18.70
C VAL A 294 -5.00 -1.55 -17.26
N VAL A 295 -4.46 -2.39 -16.38
CA VAL A 295 -4.86 -2.49 -14.97
C VAL A 295 -4.56 -1.23 -14.16
N ASP A 296 -3.56 -0.44 -14.59
CA ASP A 296 -3.11 0.78 -13.91
C ASP A 296 -3.77 2.06 -14.45
N ARG A 297 -4.60 1.95 -15.50
CA ARG A 297 -5.18 3.11 -16.16
C ARG A 297 -6.35 3.70 -15.38
N LEU A 298 -6.24 4.98 -15.05
CA LEU A 298 -7.36 5.83 -14.66
C LEU A 298 -8.31 6.08 -15.82
N PHE A 299 -7.76 6.27 -17.03
CA PHE A 299 -8.55 6.45 -18.25
C PHE A 299 -8.17 5.43 -19.30
N ASP A 300 -9.19 4.87 -19.94
CA ASP A 300 -9.05 4.09 -21.16
C ASP A 300 -9.42 4.96 -22.38
N PHE A 301 -9.21 4.41 -23.58
CA PHE A 301 -9.42 5.13 -24.84
C PHE A 301 -10.62 4.56 -25.59
N SER A 302 -11.55 5.41 -25.98
CA SER A 302 -12.68 5.05 -26.83
C SER A 302 -12.97 6.18 -27.82
N ARG A 303 -13.13 5.82 -29.10
CA ARG A 303 -13.41 6.76 -30.20
C ARG A 303 -12.49 8.01 -30.21
N GLY A 304 -11.23 7.85 -29.82
CA GLY A 304 -10.23 8.92 -29.78
C GLY A 304 -10.31 9.86 -28.57
N GLY A 305 -11.15 9.58 -27.57
CA GLY A 305 -11.21 10.31 -26.31
C GLY A 305 -11.06 9.42 -25.08
N LEU A 306 -10.99 10.05 -23.91
CA LEU A 306 -10.83 9.41 -22.61
C LEU A 306 -12.19 8.95 -22.06
N ILE A 307 -12.23 7.72 -21.57
CA ILE A 307 -13.32 7.14 -20.78
C ILE A 307 -12.75 6.61 -19.46
N LEU A 308 -13.60 6.33 -18.47
CA LEU A 308 -13.13 5.79 -17.21
C LEU A 308 -12.43 4.44 -17.46
N GLY A 309 -11.21 4.34 -16.95
CA GLY A 309 -10.37 3.16 -17.01
C GLY A 309 -10.76 2.13 -15.97
N THR A 310 -9.82 1.26 -15.64
CA THR A 310 -10.11 0.06 -14.85
C THR A 310 -9.50 0.07 -13.46
N ARG A 311 -8.57 1.00 -13.19
CA ARG A 311 -8.04 1.25 -11.86
C ARG A 311 -9.11 1.86 -10.96
N ASN A 312 -9.01 1.61 -9.65
CA ASN A 312 -9.79 2.35 -8.65
C ASN A 312 -9.68 3.87 -8.90
N LEU A 313 -10.82 4.55 -8.89
CA LEU A 313 -10.96 5.95 -9.29
C LEU A 313 -10.01 6.89 -8.53
N ALA A 314 -10.01 6.84 -7.19
CA ALA A 314 -9.13 7.67 -6.37
C ALA A 314 -7.66 7.29 -6.57
N SER A 315 -7.34 5.99 -6.54
CA SER A 315 -5.97 5.50 -6.74
C SER A 315 -5.37 5.99 -8.07
N GLY A 316 -6.13 5.84 -9.17
CA GLY A 316 -5.70 6.33 -10.48
C GLY A 316 -5.64 7.85 -10.59
N ALA A 317 -6.56 8.57 -9.94
CA ALA A 317 -6.52 10.03 -9.87
C ALA A 317 -5.26 10.53 -9.17
N ILE A 318 -4.92 9.94 -8.02
CA ILE A 318 -3.73 10.29 -7.24
C ILE A 318 -2.47 10.01 -8.05
N GLU A 319 -2.32 8.82 -8.64
CA GLU A 319 -1.13 8.50 -9.43
C GLU A 319 -0.98 9.41 -10.67
N THR A 320 -2.09 9.70 -11.34
CA THR A 320 -2.07 10.64 -12.49
C THR A 320 -1.66 12.04 -12.04
N ALA A 321 -2.16 12.49 -10.88
CA ALA A 321 -1.78 13.76 -10.28
C ALA A 321 -0.30 13.81 -9.90
N GLU A 322 0.27 12.72 -9.36
CA GLU A 322 1.70 12.63 -9.05
C GLU A 322 2.56 12.80 -10.31
N LYS A 323 2.19 12.16 -11.43
CA LYS A 323 2.89 12.33 -12.71
C LYS A 323 2.75 13.74 -13.28
N LEU A 324 1.59 14.38 -13.11
CA LEU A 324 1.42 15.79 -13.47
C LEU A 324 2.28 16.70 -12.61
N ALA A 325 2.40 16.41 -11.32
CA ALA A 325 3.29 17.13 -10.42
C ALA A 325 4.76 16.97 -10.83
N GLU A 326 5.19 15.77 -11.22
CA GLU A 326 6.54 15.53 -11.75
C GLU A 326 6.82 16.32 -13.05
N ILE A 327 5.83 16.42 -13.95
CA ILE A 327 5.96 17.21 -15.18
C ILE A 327 6.11 18.70 -14.86
N LYS A 328 5.32 19.22 -13.91
CA LYS A 328 5.26 20.65 -13.60
C LYS A 328 6.40 21.13 -12.69
N LEU A 329 6.71 20.37 -11.65
CA LEU A 329 7.64 20.75 -10.58
C LEU A 329 8.98 19.98 -10.63
N GLY A 330 9.09 19.00 -11.53
CA GLY A 330 10.26 18.14 -11.66
C GLY A 330 10.19 16.86 -10.82
N THR A 331 11.11 15.93 -11.07
CA THR A 331 11.14 14.59 -10.44
C THR A 331 11.34 14.61 -8.92
N ASN A 332 11.83 15.73 -8.38
CA ASN A 332 12.09 15.98 -6.96
C ASN A 332 11.04 16.90 -6.32
N TRP A 333 9.80 16.93 -6.82
CA TRP A 333 8.75 17.77 -6.24
C TRP A 333 8.38 17.39 -4.80
N HIS A 334 8.67 16.15 -4.38
CA HIS A 334 8.64 15.71 -2.97
C HIS A 334 9.92 16.08 -2.18
N GLY A 335 10.76 16.97 -2.72
CA GLY A 335 12.02 17.36 -2.10
C GLY A 335 11.82 18.19 -0.83
N LYS A 336 12.91 18.82 -0.39
CA LYS A 336 13.02 19.46 0.93
C LYS A 336 11.85 20.38 1.30
N ALA A 337 11.40 21.26 0.40
CA ALA A 337 10.28 22.17 0.70
C ALA A 337 8.97 21.44 1.04
N THR A 338 8.73 20.29 0.42
CA THR A 338 7.57 19.43 0.69
C THR A 338 7.75 18.72 2.03
N SER A 339 8.93 18.18 2.30
CA SER A 339 9.28 17.56 3.59
C SER A 339 9.16 18.56 4.75
N ASP A 340 9.67 19.78 4.59
CA ASP A 340 9.58 20.86 5.58
C ASP A 340 8.11 21.22 5.87
N ALA A 341 7.27 21.27 4.82
CA ALA A 341 5.84 21.53 4.98
C ALA A 341 5.10 20.37 5.69
N GLN A 342 5.49 19.11 5.41
CA GLN A 342 4.97 17.93 6.12
C GLN A 342 5.37 17.94 7.59
N LYS A 343 6.66 18.20 7.88
CA LYS A 343 7.19 18.34 9.25
C LYS A 343 6.46 19.43 10.00
N ALA A 344 6.34 20.63 9.42
CA ALA A 344 5.64 21.75 10.04
C ALA A 344 4.15 21.41 10.32
N TYR A 345 3.45 20.80 9.36
CA TYR A 345 2.06 20.36 9.55
C TYR A 345 1.93 19.38 10.72
N LEU A 346 2.79 18.37 10.75
CA LEU A 346 2.83 17.34 11.77
C LEU A 346 3.13 17.92 13.17
N VAL A 347 4.25 18.65 13.29
CA VAL A 347 4.70 19.26 14.54
C VAL A 347 3.66 20.23 15.10
N ASN A 348 3.01 21.04 14.24
CA ASN A 348 1.96 21.96 14.67
C ASN A 348 0.71 21.25 15.21
N ARG A 349 0.39 20.05 14.73
CA ARG A 349 -0.71 19.23 15.29
C ARG A 349 -0.30 18.62 16.62
N LEU A 350 0.89 18.04 16.71
CA LEU A 350 1.40 17.40 17.92
C LEU A 350 1.57 18.40 19.08
N LYS A 351 2.09 19.61 18.82
CA LYS A 351 2.28 20.66 19.83
C LYS A 351 0.97 21.17 20.46
N ARG A 352 -0.20 20.86 19.88
CA ARG A 352 -1.52 21.21 20.47
C ARG A 352 -1.94 20.25 21.57
N CYS A 353 -1.24 19.12 21.73
CA CYS A 353 -1.61 18.06 22.65
C CYS A 353 -0.87 18.26 23.96
N ALA A 354 -1.61 18.47 25.06
CA ALA A 354 -1.02 18.84 26.36
C ALA A 354 -0.04 17.78 26.94
N HIS A 355 -0.16 16.52 26.53
CA HIS A 355 0.68 15.42 27.00
C HIS A 355 1.87 15.11 26.07
N ILE A 356 2.00 15.85 24.97
CA ILE A 356 3.05 15.67 23.97
C ILE A 356 4.01 16.85 24.02
N GLU A 357 5.28 16.55 24.21
CA GLU A 357 6.37 17.51 24.04
C GLU A 357 7.16 17.14 22.78
N VAL A 358 7.26 18.09 21.84
CA VAL A 358 8.05 17.90 20.61
C VAL A 358 9.40 18.58 20.78
N LEU A 359 10.46 17.78 20.74
CA LEU A 359 11.85 18.23 20.72
C LEU A 359 12.28 18.38 19.26
N ASP A 360 12.14 19.61 18.74
CA ASP A 360 12.26 19.95 17.32
C ASP A 360 13.72 20.19 16.92
N PHE A 361 14.52 19.12 16.93
CA PHE A 361 15.91 19.10 16.49
C PHE A 361 16.25 17.81 15.75
N GLU A 362 17.23 17.87 14.85
CA GLU A 362 17.60 16.75 13.99
C GLU A 362 18.81 15.98 14.54
N LEU A 363 18.84 14.65 14.33
CA LEU A 363 20.05 13.83 14.49
C LEU A 363 20.52 13.37 13.11
N LEU A 364 21.67 13.92 12.66
CA LEU A 364 22.23 13.69 11.34
C LEU A 364 23.64 13.09 11.44
N GLN A 365 24.16 12.55 10.33
CA GLN A 365 25.48 11.90 10.26
C GLN A 365 26.63 12.71 10.91
N HIS A 366 26.64 14.04 10.80
CA HIS A 366 27.69 14.88 11.35
C HIS A 366 27.64 15.04 12.88
N HIS A 367 26.56 14.56 13.52
CA HIS A 367 26.43 14.47 14.98
C HIS A 367 27.04 13.18 15.55
N THR A 368 27.53 12.26 14.71
CA THR A 368 28.14 11.00 15.14
C THR A 368 29.67 11.09 15.24
N LYS A 369 30.34 10.18 15.97
CA LYS A 369 31.82 10.11 15.93
C LYS A 369 32.34 9.65 14.57
N ASP A 370 31.66 8.69 13.96
CA ASP A 370 31.98 8.17 12.63
C ASP A 370 30.97 8.69 11.58
N ASN A 371 31.39 9.71 10.82
CA ASN A 371 30.57 10.32 9.78
C ASN A 371 30.17 9.36 8.64
N ALA A 372 30.72 8.14 8.58
CA ALA A 372 30.27 7.10 7.65
C ALA A 372 28.95 6.44 8.08
N VAL A 373 28.57 6.55 9.36
CA VAL A 373 27.30 6.02 9.88
C VAL A 373 26.18 6.99 9.53
N GLU A 374 25.39 6.65 8.53
CA GLU A 374 24.24 7.46 8.15
C GLU A 374 23.10 7.31 9.17
N VAL A 375 22.69 8.44 9.76
CA VAL A 375 21.50 8.58 10.59
C VAL A 375 20.75 9.84 10.13
N ASP A 376 19.43 9.77 10.16
CA ASP A 376 18.55 10.84 9.72
C ASP A 376 17.26 10.78 10.54
N VAL A 377 17.18 11.65 11.55
CA VAL A 377 16.01 11.79 12.43
C VAL A 377 15.58 13.24 12.39
N ASP A 378 14.33 13.47 12.03
CA ASP A 378 13.80 14.82 11.83
C ASP A 378 13.50 15.52 13.16
N PHE A 379 12.98 14.80 14.15
CA PHE A 379 12.66 15.33 15.48
C PHE A 379 12.36 14.20 16.47
N PHE A 380 12.25 14.55 17.76
CA PHE A 380 11.88 13.62 18.82
C PHE A 380 10.56 14.02 19.48
N ILE A 381 9.84 13.03 19.98
CA ILE A 381 8.60 13.24 20.72
C ILE A 381 8.72 12.59 22.09
N ARG A 382 8.43 13.37 23.14
CA ARG A 382 8.20 12.86 24.48
C ARG A 382 6.68 12.76 24.73
N ASP A 383 6.24 11.54 24.99
CA ASP A 383 4.86 11.22 25.33
C ASP A 383 4.76 10.99 26.83
N HIS A 384 4.18 11.96 27.54
CA HIS A 384 4.06 11.92 28.99
C HIS A 384 3.00 10.92 29.48
N VAL A 385 2.00 10.59 28.65
CA VAL A 385 0.94 9.64 29.02
C VAL A 385 1.50 8.21 29.04
N HIS A 386 2.26 7.84 28.01
CA HIS A 386 2.83 6.50 27.90
C HIS A 386 4.26 6.38 28.44
N SER A 387 4.86 7.50 28.86
CA SER A 387 6.26 7.58 29.31
C SER A 387 7.26 7.08 28.25
N GLN A 388 7.00 7.39 26.99
CA GLN A 388 7.79 6.95 25.83
C GLN A 388 8.50 8.12 25.14
N ILE A 389 9.65 7.80 24.52
CA ILE A 389 10.38 8.71 23.64
C ILE A 389 10.44 8.11 22.24
N TYR A 390 9.98 8.86 21.24
CA TYR A 390 10.02 8.45 19.85
C TYR A 390 11.07 9.28 19.09
N GLY A 391 11.93 8.62 18.33
CA GLY A 391 12.79 9.26 17.33
C GLY A 391 12.15 9.12 15.96
N VAL A 392 11.75 10.24 15.36
CA VAL A 392 10.87 10.24 14.18
C VAL A 392 11.65 10.63 12.92
N GLN A 393 11.53 9.81 11.88
CA GLN A 393 11.96 10.14 10.52
C GLN A 393 10.76 10.17 9.57
N LEU A 394 10.65 11.22 8.77
CA LEU A 394 9.64 11.42 7.75
C LEU A 394 10.16 10.93 6.40
N LYS A 395 9.34 10.13 5.70
CA LYS A 395 9.68 9.66 4.37
C LYS A 395 8.50 9.66 3.42
N HIS A 396 8.61 10.47 2.37
CA HIS A 396 7.74 10.31 1.23
C HIS A 396 8.25 9.17 0.34
N LEU A 397 7.48 8.10 0.21
CA LEU A 397 7.76 6.96 -0.65
C LEU A 397 7.00 7.15 -1.98
N LYS A 398 7.73 7.13 -3.09
CA LYS A 398 7.11 7.11 -4.42
C LYS A 398 6.34 5.80 -4.57
N LYS A 399 5.04 5.88 -4.90
CA LYS A 399 4.24 4.69 -5.22
C LYS A 399 4.87 3.96 -6.40
N ARG A 400 5.10 2.66 -6.24
CA ARG A 400 5.56 1.77 -7.32
C ARG A 400 4.34 1.11 -7.96
N SER A 401 4.48 0.69 -9.21
CA SER A 401 3.43 -0.01 -9.98
C SER A 401 3.08 -1.41 -9.48
N HIS A 402 3.65 -1.86 -8.36
CA HIS A 402 3.43 -3.20 -7.83
C HIS A 402 2.53 -3.12 -6.60
N SER A 403 1.49 -3.96 -6.55
CA SER A 403 0.63 -4.18 -5.39
C SER A 403 1.09 -5.40 -4.58
N GLY A 404 0.44 -5.62 -3.43
CA GLY A 404 0.68 -6.78 -2.56
C GLY A 404 2.13 -6.92 -2.05
N LEU A 405 2.55 -8.17 -1.85
CA LEU A 405 3.86 -8.53 -1.31
C LEU A 405 5.03 -7.94 -2.13
N LEU A 406 4.94 -7.99 -3.46
CA LEU A 406 5.99 -7.45 -4.33
C LEU A 406 6.15 -5.93 -4.13
N GLY A 407 5.04 -5.21 -3.95
CA GLY A 407 5.06 -3.79 -3.60
C GLY A 407 5.93 -3.52 -2.37
N TRP A 408 5.67 -4.22 -1.26
CA TRP A 408 6.42 -4.07 -0.01
C TRP A 408 7.90 -4.44 -0.16
N LEU A 409 8.20 -5.60 -0.75
CA LEU A 409 9.57 -6.07 -0.92
C LEU A 409 10.38 -5.12 -1.79
N SER A 410 9.77 -4.54 -2.82
CA SER A 410 10.44 -3.59 -3.70
C SER A 410 10.87 -2.32 -2.95
N LEU A 411 10.13 -1.91 -1.90
CA LEU A 411 10.46 -0.75 -1.07
C LEU A 411 11.53 -1.06 -0.01
N LEU A 412 11.54 -2.28 0.53
CA LEU A 412 12.42 -2.70 1.63
C LEU A 412 13.78 -3.27 1.18
N ARG A 413 13.85 -3.91 0.02
CA ARG A 413 15.02 -4.74 -0.36
C ARG A 413 16.33 -3.97 -0.56
N GLU A 414 16.27 -2.67 -0.86
CA GLU A 414 17.44 -1.84 -1.19
C GLU A 414 17.85 -0.98 0.02
N PRO A 415 18.93 -1.30 0.75
CA PRO A 415 19.30 -0.61 1.99
C PRO A 415 19.75 0.85 1.80
N SER A 416 20.06 1.25 0.56
CA SER A 416 20.53 2.57 0.20
C SER A 416 19.43 3.45 -0.44
N SER A 417 18.18 2.96 -0.54
CA SER A 417 17.11 3.73 -1.16
C SER A 417 15.75 3.53 -0.48
N GLY A 418 14.83 4.46 -0.71
CA GLY A 418 13.42 4.33 -0.32
C GLY A 418 13.25 4.03 1.17
N LEU A 419 12.49 2.95 1.45
CA LEU A 419 12.18 2.52 2.81
C LEU A 419 13.32 1.70 3.44
N GLY A 420 14.06 0.91 2.66
CA GLY A 420 15.24 0.19 3.16
C GLY A 420 16.29 1.14 3.76
N ASN A 421 16.48 2.33 3.16
CA ASN A 421 17.34 3.37 3.73
C ASN A 421 16.83 3.91 5.07
N LEU A 422 15.53 4.23 5.15
CA LEU A 422 14.90 4.69 6.39
C LEU A 422 15.10 3.67 7.52
N VAL A 423 14.85 2.38 7.24
CA VAL A 423 14.98 1.32 8.25
C VAL A 423 16.42 1.23 8.76
N ARG A 424 17.41 1.32 7.86
CA ARG A 424 18.83 1.32 8.23
C ARG A 424 19.22 2.55 9.06
N GLN A 425 18.75 3.74 8.69
CA GLN A 425 19.03 4.99 9.42
C GLN A 425 18.41 4.97 10.84
N LEU A 426 17.20 4.43 10.97
CA LEU A 426 16.53 4.25 12.25
C LEU A 426 17.15 3.14 13.11
N GLU A 427 17.70 2.08 12.50
CA GLU A 427 18.51 1.09 13.21
C GLU A 427 19.78 1.73 13.76
N ASN A 428 20.45 2.57 12.97
CA ASN A 428 21.63 3.31 13.41
C ASN A 428 21.30 4.27 14.58
N LEU A 429 20.12 4.92 14.58
CA LEU A 429 19.67 5.73 15.73
C LEU A 429 19.71 4.94 17.04
N VAL A 430 19.19 3.71 17.06
CA VAL A 430 19.14 2.88 18.29
C VAL A 430 20.53 2.58 18.82
N LEU A 431 21.48 2.28 17.92
CA LEU A 431 22.87 1.99 18.28
C LEU A 431 23.59 3.27 18.75
N LEU A 432 23.48 4.36 17.99
CA LEU A 432 24.14 5.63 18.27
C LEU A 432 23.67 6.27 19.58
N ALA A 433 22.38 6.18 19.90
CA ALA A 433 21.83 6.73 21.14
C ALA A 433 22.39 6.04 22.40
N ARG A 434 22.79 4.77 22.27
CA ARG A 434 23.36 3.95 23.36
C ARG A 434 24.87 4.10 23.45
N ASP A 435 25.55 3.93 22.32
CA ASP A 435 26.98 3.61 22.33
C ASP A 435 27.89 4.75 21.82
N ASP A 436 27.33 5.75 21.11
CA ASP A 436 28.11 6.85 20.53
C ASP A 436 28.07 8.11 21.40
N GLU A 437 29.18 8.45 22.07
CA GLU A 437 29.21 9.58 23.01
C GLU A 437 28.88 10.94 22.35
N LYS A 438 29.20 11.12 21.06
CA LYS A 438 28.96 12.41 20.37
C LYS A 438 27.48 12.58 20.04
N SER A 439 26.86 11.52 19.52
CA SER A 439 25.40 11.44 19.31
C SER A 439 24.66 11.59 20.62
N ARG A 440 25.09 10.88 21.66
CA ARG A 440 24.48 10.95 23.00
C ARG A 440 24.61 12.34 23.62
N ALA A 441 25.76 13.00 23.49
CA ALA A 441 25.95 14.37 23.93
C ALA A 441 25.01 15.34 23.19
N CYS A 442 24.84 15.15 21.87
CA CYS A 442 23.90 15.92 21.05
C CYS A 442 22.44 15.73 21.52
N LEU A 443 22.01 14.49 21.75
CA LEU A 443 20.67 14.19 22.26
C LEU A 443 20.42 14.84 23.63
N ILE A 444 21.38 14.72 24.55
CA ILE A 444 21.26 15.27 25.91
C ILE A 444 21.27 16.81 25.89
N SER A 445 22.14 17.43 25.09
CA SER A 445 22.18 18.90 24.97
C SER A 445 20.89 19.50 24.42
N ASN A 446 20.10 18.70 23.68
CA ASN A 446 18.81 19.09 23.12
C ASN A 446 17.61 18.60 23.94
N GLY A 447 17.83 18.18 25.19
CA GLY A 447 16.77 18.00 26.18
C GLY A 447 16.34 16.56 26.46
N LEU A 448 16.98 15.53 25.89
CA LEU A 448 16.77 14.15 26.35
C LEU A 448 17.57 13.86 27.63
N THR A 449 17.02 13.04 28.51
CA THR A 449 17.78 12.50 29.63
C THR A 449 18.65 11.31 29.21
N PRO A 450 19.70 10.97 29.97
CA PRO A 450 20.49 9.76 29.71
C PRO A 450 19.65 8.49 29.63
N ALA A 451 18.67 8.32 30.52
CA ALA A 451 17.77 7.16 30.53
C ALA A 451 16.81 7.15 29.32
N GLU A 452 16.41 8.32 28.84
CA GLU A 452 15.58 8.45 27.63
C GLU A 452 16.34 8.03 26.37
N CYS A 453 17.64 8.34 26.28
CA CYS A 453 18.46 7.91 25.15
C CYS A 453 18.50 6.39 24.98
N ASP A 454 18.47 5.64 26.08
CA ASP A 454 18.60 4.17 26.06
C ASP A 454 17.31 3.46 25.59
N ARG A 455 16.17 4.18 25.64
CA ARG A 455 14.81 3.66 25.38
C ARG A 455 14.10 4.36 24.21
N ILE A 456 14.83 5.07 23.34
CA ILE A 456 14.24 5.69 22.16
C ILE A 456 13.61 4.62 21.28
N ILE A 457 12.34 4.83 20.91
CA ILE A 457 11.60 4.00 19.96
C ILE A 457 11.75 4.64 18.58
N PRO A 458 12.42 3.98 17.62
CA PRO A 458 12.53 4.49 16.26
C PRO A 458 11.21 4.38 15.50
N VAL A 459 10.75 5.49 14.90
CA VAL A 459 9.50 5.55 14.14
C VAL A 459 9.73 6.13 12.76
N GLY A 460 9.35 5.40 11.73
CA GLY A 460 9.29 5.85 10.35
C GLY A 460 7.89 6.26 9.94
N LEU A 461 7.66 7.54 9.65
CA LEU A 461 6.39 8.03 9.14
C LEU A 461 6.41 8.12 7.62
N HIS A 462 5.41 7.51 6.97
CA HIS A 462 5.34 7.41 5.52
C HIS A 462 3.94 7.73 4.96
N ASN A 463 3.80 7.61 3.64
CA ASN A 463 2.57 7.83 2.88
C ASN A 463 1.96 6.54 2.28
N VAL A 464 2.41 5.35 2.69
CA VAL A 464 1.92 4.06 2.19
C VAL A 464 1.00 3.41 3.22
N GLY A 465 -0.32 3.60 3.10
CA GLY A 465 -1.29 3.12 4.09
C GLY A 465 -1.30 1.60 4.33
N SER A 466 -0.94 0.79 3.33
CA SER A 466 -0.85 -0.67 3.48
C SER A 466 0.33 -1.16 4.35
N MET A 467 1.27 -0.26 4.69
CA MET A 467 2.42 -0.54 5.56
C MET A 467 2.25 0.06 6.97
N ASP A 468 1.06 0.58 7.28
CA ASP A 468 0.74 1.17 8.57
C ASP A 468 0.78 0.11 9.69
N MET A 469 1.23 0.51 10.88
CA MET A 469 1.31 -0.36 12.08
C MET A 469 2.27 -1.54 11.97
N TRP A 470 3.27 -1.49 11.07
CA TRP A 470 4.27 -2.56 10.98
C TRP A 470 5.35 -2.41 12.04
N SER A 471 5.88 -3.54 12.51
CA SER A 471 7.02 -3.59 13.41
C SER A 471 8.14 -4.43 12.79
N LEU A 472 9.31 -3.82 12.67
CA LEU A 472 10.52 -4.37 12.05
C LEU A 472 11.60 -4.64 13.10
N GLN A 473 12.82 -4.96 12.66
CA GLN A 473 13.93 -5.24 13.57
C GLN A 473 14.23 -4.05 14.49
N ASN A 474 14.80 -4.34 15.66
CA ASN A 474 15.15 -3.37 16.70
C ASN A 474 13.98 -2.48 17.18
N GLY A 475 12.74 -2.94 17.01
CA GLY A 475 11.55 -2.21 17.45
C GLY A 475 11.21 -1.01 16.57
N ILE A 476 11.69 -0.96 15.32
CA ILE A 476 11.32 0.07 14.35
C ILE A 476 9.84 -0.07 14.02
N LEU A 477 9.10 1.01 14.22
CA LEU A 477 7.68 1.09 13.91
C LEU A 477 7.47 1.91 12.65
N LEU A 478 6.64 1.40 11.75
CA LEU A 478 6.22 2.13 10.55
C LEU A 478 4.77 2.54 10.69
N TYR A 479 4.51 3.81 10.44
CA TYR A 479 3.16 4.36 10.48
C TYR A 479 2.90 5.26 9.29
N ASP A 480 1.64 5.26 8.85
CA ASP A 480 1.15 6.38 8.07
C ASP A 480 1.16 7.66 8.90
N MET A 481 1.61 8.77 8.32
CA MET A 481 1.73 10.04 9.04
C MET A 481 0.41 10.48 9.69
N HIS A 482 -0.73 10.32 9.01
CA HIS A 482 -2.02 10.74 9.58
C HIS A 482 -2.48 9.79 10.67
N THR A 483 -2.27 8.48 10.50
CA THR A 483 -2.57 7.49 11.54
C THR A 483 -1.77 7.77 12.81
N PHE A 484 -0.45 7.98 12.69
CA PHE A 484 0.40 8.28 13.83
C PHE A 484 -0.06 9.52 14.60
N VAL A 485 -0.38 10.61 13.89
CA VAL A 485 -0.90 11.83 14.53
C VAL A 485 -2.23 11.56 15.21
N ASN A 486 -3.14 10.81 14.58
CA ASN A 486 -4.44 10.53 15.18
C ASN A 486 -4.34 9.63 16.41
N LEU A 487 -3.33 8.75 16.47
CA LEU A 487 -3.01 7.97 17.68
C LEU A 487 -2.49 8.89 18.78
N MET A 488 -1.48 9.72 18.49
CA MET A 488 -0.82 10.59 19.47
C MET A 488 -1.69 11.76 19.95
N ALA A 489 -2.35 12.45 19.04
CA ALA A 489 -3.08 13.67 19.34
C ALA A 489 -4.48 13.43 19.91
N GLY A 490 -4.93 12.17 19.95
CA GLY A 490 -6.35 11.86 19.99
C GLY A 490 -7.01 12.10 18.63
N ARG A 491 -8.17 11.48 18.41
CA ARG A 491 -8.79 11.42 17.09
C ARG A 491 -9.21 12.79 16.58
N ALA A 492 -8.76 13.10 15.35
CA ALA A 492 -9.41 14.03 14.44
C ALA A 492 -9.84 13.28 13.17
N ALA A 493 -10.42 12.08 13.34
CA ALA A 493 -10.95 11.34 12.19
C ALA A 493 -12.16 12.12 11.65
N VAL A 494 -12.20 12.29 10.33
CA VAL A 494 -13.35 12.86 9.64
C VAL A 494 -14.02 11.71 8.91
N GLU A 495 -15.26 11.40 9.28
CA GLU A 495 -16.08 10.47 8.52
C GLU A 495 -16.46 11.14 7.20
N ILE A 496 -16.02 10.58 6.08
CA ILE A 496 -16.52 10.91 4.75
C ILE A 496 -17.35 9.71 4.29
N GLY A 497 -18.65 9.77 4.58
CA GLY A 497 -19.60 8.70 4.29
C GLY A 497 -20.68 9.14 3.32
N MET A 498 -21.57 8.20 2.97
CA MET A 498 -22.78 8.48 2.22
C MET A 498 -23.99 8.02 3.05
N LEU A 499 -24.84 8.95 3.45
CA LEU A 499 -26.08 8.70 4.19
C LEU A 499 -27.24 9.28 3.38
N ASP A 500 -28.22 8.45 3.02
CA ASP A 500 -29.37 8.83 2.20
C ASP A 500 -29.00 9.54 0.87
N GLY A 501 -27.91 9.10 0.24
CA GLY A 501 -27.40 9.69 -1.01
C GLY A 501 -26.76 11.07 -0.85
N GLN A 502 -26.54 11.54 0.39
CA GLN A 502 -25.78 12.75 0.71
C GLN A 502 -24.43 12.39 1.32
N ILE A 503 -23.39 13.15 0.97
CA ILE A 503 -22.10 13.02 1.65
C ILE A 503 -22.23 13.60 3.05
N ILE A 504 -21.85 12.80 4.04
CA ILE A 504 -21.59 13.29 5.40
C ILE A 504 -20.10 13.52 5.55
N ASN A 505 -19.74 14.70 6.07
CA ASN A 505 -18.41 15.04 6.54
C ASN A 505 -18.56 15.38 8.03
N ARG A 506 -18.24 14.44 8.91
CA ARG A 506 -18.44 14.61 10.36
C ARG A 506 -17.12 14.40 11.11
N PRO A 507 -16.71 15.34 11.97
CA PRO A 507 -15.62 15.07 12.88
C PRO A 507 -16.05 13.96 13.83
N ALA A 508 -15.14 13.02 14.10
CA ALA A 508 -15.33 12.00 15.12
C ALA A 508 -15.59 12.67 16.48
N ALA A 509 -16.46 12.07 17.27
CA ALA A 509 -16.58 12.43 18.68
C ALA A 509 -15.20 12.25 19.35
N ALA A 510 -14.87 13.15 20.27
CA ALA A 510 -13.67 12.99 21.08
C ALA A 510 -13.73 11.65 21.81
N ARG A 511 -12.66 10.86 21.70
CA ARG A 511 -12.56 9.59 22.42
C ARG A 511 -12.52 9.84 23.92
N GLU A 512 -13.28 9.08 24.70
CA GLU A 512 -13.13 9.03 26.15
C GLU A 512 -11.94 8.13 26.53
N GLY A 513 -11.10 8.61 27.44
CA GLY A 513 -9.91 7.89 27.90
C GLY A 513 -8.60 8.33 27.22
N PRO A 514 -7.45 7.80 27.68
CA PRO A 514 -6.15 8.15 27.12
C PRO A 514 -6.04 7.73 25.64
N PRO A 515 -5.25 8.46 24.83
CA PRO A 515 -4.94 8.03 23.47
C PRO A 515 -4.26 6.64 23.50
N PRO A 516 -4.46 5.81 22.47
CA PRO A 516 -3.73 4.55 22.36
C PRO A 516 -2.24 4.84 22.08
N SER A 517 -1.35 4.03 22.64
CA SER A 517 0.09 4.18 22.41
C SER A 517 0.46 3.70 21.00
N PRO A 518 1.18 4.51 20.20
CA PRO A 518 1.78 4.02 18.95
C PRO A 518 2.86 2.95 19.18
N HIS A 519 3.37 2.77 20.40
CA HIS A 519 4.31 1.69 20.69
C HIS A 519 3.64 0.30 20.66
N ASP A 520 2.31 0.24 20.78
CA ASP A 520 1.53 -1.01 20.72
C ASP A 520 0.59 -1.00 19.50
N PRO A 521 1.06 -1.50 18.34
CA PRO A 521 0.27 -1.53 17.12
C PRO A 521 -1.07 -2.27 17.26
N ASP A 522 -1.14 -3.34 18.06
CA ASP A 522 -2.38 -4.10 18.21
C ASP A 522 -3.42 -3.34 19.03
N SER A 523 -2.98 -2.65 20.09
CA SER A 523 -3.85 -1.73 20.83
C SER A 523 -4.35 -0.57 19.96
N ALA A 524 -3.51 -0.07 19.05
CA ALA A 524 -3.93 0.93 18.07
C ALA A 524 -5.02 0.37 17.13
N ILE A 525 -4.85 -0.84 16.60
CA ILE A 525 -5.87 -1.51 15.77
C ILE A 525 -7.18 -1.69 16.54
N ASP A 526 -7.12 -2.21 17.76
CA ASP A 526 -8.30 -2.46 18.59
C ASP A 526 -9.05 -1.17 18.90
N ALA A 527 -8.31 -0.09 19.16
CA ALA A 527 -8.90 1.22 19.30
C ALA A 527 -9.67 1.61 18.04
N TYR A 528 -9.07 1.53 16.85
CA TYR A 528 -9.74 1.85 15.59
C TYR A 528 -11.01 1.04 15.41
N ILE A 529 -10.98 -0.28 15.61
CA ILE A 529 -12.16 -1.15 15.42
C ILE A 529 -13.28 -0.83 16.42
N ALA A 530 -12.93 -0.45 17.65
CA ALA A 530 -13.91 -0.04 18.66
C ALA A 530 -14.61 1.29 18.31
N ASP A 531 -14.10 2.06 17.35
CA ASP A 531 -14.75 3.29 16.89
C ASP A 531 -15.97 2.97 16.00
N PRO A 532 -17.15 3.56 16.30
CA PRO A 532 -18.31 3.50 15.42
C PRO A 532 -18.01 3.85 13.95
N LEU A 533 -17.13 4.81 13.68
CA LEU A 533 -16.77 5.25 12.32
C LEU A 533 -16.05 4.17 11.50
N PHE A 534 -15.35 3.27 12.18
CA PHE A 534 -14.54 2.23 11.55
C PHE A 534 -15.17 0.83 11.72
N GLN A 535 -16.43 0.73 12.17
CA GLN A 535 -17.13 -0.56 12.31
C GLN A 535 -17.17 -1.36 11.00
N HIS A 536 -17.15 -0.69 9.85
CA HIS A 536 -17.06 -1.34 8.54
C HIS A 536 -15.73 -2.11 8.35
N LEU A 537 -14.68 -1.79 9.10
CA LEU A 537 -13.41 -2.51 9.12
C LEU A 537 -13.40 -3.70 10.11
N SER A 538 -14.44 -3.91 10.92
CA SER A 538 -14.47 -4.96 11.96
C SER A 538 -14.24 -6.39 11.45
N ARG A 539 -14.38 -6.62 10.15
CA ARG A 539 -14.16 -7.94 9.50
C ARG A 539 -12.81 -8.06 8.78
N PHE A 540 -11.88 -7.13 8.98
CA PHE A 540 -10.55 -7.16 8.33
C PHE A 540 -9.78 -8.46 8.57
N ASP A 541 -9.98 -9.09 9.73
CA ASP A 541 -9.35 -10.34 10.16
C ASP A 541 -9.95 -11.60 9.49
N THR A 542 -10.99 -11.44 8.65
CA THR A 542 -11.50 -12.53 7.80
C THR A 542 -10.39 -13.12 6.92
N ALA A 543 -9.37 -12.32 6.59
CA ALA A 543 -8.13 -12.76 5.92
C ALA A 543 -7.43 -13.94 6.63
N ALA A 544 -7.49 -14.00 7.97
CA ALA A 544 -6.93 -15.09 8.78
C ALA A 544 -7.63 -16.44 8.52
N ARG A 545 -8.84 -16.39 7.98
CA ARG A 545 -9.70 -17.55 7.73
C ARG A 545 -9.67 -17.98 6.27
N VAL A 546 -8.94 -17.26 5.41
CA VAL A 546 -8.80 -17.60 4.00
C VAL A 546 -8.01 -18.89 3.88
N ARG A 547 -8.64 -19.86 3.23
CA ARG A 547 -8.02 -21.08 2.74
C ARG A 547 -8.01 -21.01 1.23
N ARG A 548 -6.82 -21.11 0.62
CA ARG A 548 -6.69 -21.17 -0.83
C ARG A 548 -6.00 -22.46 -1.22
N GLN A 549 -6.58 -23.16 -2.19
CA GLN A 549 -6.09 -24.45 -2.66
C GLN A 549 -5.86 -24.42 -4.17
N ALA A 550 -4.78 -25.04 -4.62
CA ALA A 550 -4.63 -25.45 -6.01
C ALA A 550 -4.23 -26.92 -6.11
N CYS A 551 -4.77 -27.57 -7.13
CA CYS A 551 -4.43 -28.94 -7.50
C CYS A 551 -3.54 -28.91 -8.75
N ASN A 552 -2.40 -29.60 -8.73
CA ASN A 552 -1.55 -29.78 -9.90
C ASN A 552 -1.22 -31.26 -10.08
N GLY A 553 -2.03 -31.95 -10.88
CA GLY A 553 -2.00 -33.41 -11.00
C GLY A 553 -2.53 -34.07 -9.73
N ALA A 554 -1.76 -35.01 -9.16
CA ALA A 554 -2.15 -35.77 -7.97
C ALA A 554 -1.82 -35.08 -6.63
N LEU A 555 -1.00 -34.01 -6.62
CA LEU A 555 -0.62 -33.30 -5.40
C LEU A 555 -1.34 -31.96 -5.28
N THR A 556 -1.64 -31.62 -4.03
CA THR A 556 -2.36 -30.41 -3.65
C THR A 556 -1.44 -29.46 -2.87
N VAL A 557 -1.51 -28.17 -3.19
CA VAL A 557 -0.94 -27.11 -2.34
C VAL A 557 -2.09 -26.36 -1.69
N VAL A 558 -2.03 -26.23 -0.36
CA VAL A 558 -3.04 -25.53 0.43
C VAL A 558 -2.38 -24.47 1.29
N ALA A 559 -2.88 -23.24 1.24
CA ALA A 559 -2.47 -22.15 2.12
C ALA A 559 -3.61 -21.75 3.04
N HIS A 560 -3.32 -21.59 4.33
CA HIS A 560 -4.30 -21.16 5.34
C HIS A 560 -3.82 -19.91 6.07
N GLY A 561 -4.71 -18.92 6.20
CA GLY A 561 -4.51 -17.75 7.05
C GLY A 561 -3.35 -16.86 6.65
N LEU A 562 -3.06 -16.78 5.34
CA LEU A 562 -2.08 -15.86 4.78
C LEU A 562 -2.74 -14.61 4.19
N GLY A 563 -3.83 -14.76 3.42
CA GLY A 563 -4.73 -13.66 3.03
C GLY A 563 -4.04 -12.35 2.59
N LEU A 564 -2.97 -12.42 1.79
CA LEU A 564 -2.20 -11.28 1.28
C LEU A 564 -2.56 -10.93 -0.17
#